data_AF-A0A662M339-F1
#
_entry.id   AF-A0A662M339-F1
#
_cell.length_a   1.000
_cell.length_b   1.000
_cell.length_c   1.000
_cell.angle_alpha   90.00
_cell.angle_beta   90.00
_cell.angle_gamma   90.00
#
_symmetry.space_group_name_H-M   'P 1'
#
loop_
_entity.id
_entity.type
_entity.pdbx_description
1 polymer ?
#
loop_
_entity_poly.entity_id
_entity_poly.type
_entity_poly.pdbx_seq_one_letter_code
_entity_poly.pdbx_strand_id
1 'polypeptide(L)'
;MRNEIAVILLITILVGTSISGCIQQKGETGGKIPVFGSGLIIIHPVNATCTSNPKYAIASYYKLEGEVINSSVPQYQLPLDLDDVTNMNNITKVFHLSTSQEKLLKNNGFVVIDYGRVDDIVEPYKDMKEKGIPVFVTSDTLLHLYHIQFNEILKGIEEREFFDMLLKLSKTFFDNAKADYQTFEDPDLKEAARRNVAYFGVALKLLQTPTKDYNGSEDIPTVEFTIP
;
A
#
# COMPACT_ATOMS: atom_id res chain seq x y z
N MET A 1 -46.85 4.27 21.55
CA MET A 1 -46.35 2.89 21.73
C MET A 1 -45.65 2.31 20.51
N ARG A 2 -46.19 2.40 19.28
CA ARG A 2 -45.56 1.79 18.10
C ARG A 2 -44.25 2.46 17.65
N ASN A 3 -44.12 3.77 17.81
CA ASN A 3 -42.88 4.50 17.47
C ASN A 3 -41.78 4.36 18.53
N GLU A 4 -42.14 4.28 19.82
CA GLU A 4 -41.19 4.05 20.93
C GLU A 4 -40.49 2.68 20.78
N ILE A 5 -41.26 1.64 20.43
CA ILE A 5 -40.73 0.29 20.21
C ILE A 5 -39.83 0.24 18.96
N ALA A 6 -40.18 0.98 17.90
CA ALA A 6 -39.38 1.04 16.69
C ALA A 6 -38.03 1.75 16.91
N VAL A 7 -38.00 2.82 17.72
CA VAL A 7 -36.76 3.53 18.07
C VAL A 7 -35.86 2.67 18.96
N ILE A 8 -36.43 1.93 19.91
CA ILE A 8 -35.68 1.00 20.76
C ILE A 8 -35.10 -0.18 19.95
N LEU A 9 -35.84 -0.68 18.95
CA LEU A 9 -35.34 -1.72 18.05
C LEU A 9 -34.20 -1.22 17.14
N LEU A 10 -34.29 0.04 16.68
CA LEU A 10 -33.27 0.63 15.81
C LEU A 10 -31.96 0.94 16.57
N ILE A 11 -32.07 1.38 17.83
CA ILE A 11 -30.91 1.64 18.69
C ILE A 11 -30.20 0.32 19.09
N THR A 12 -30.96 -0.75 19.34
CA THR A 12 -30.37 -2.07 19.68
C THR A 12 -29.69 -2.73 18.48
N ILE A 13 -30.18 -2.52 17.26
CA ILE A 13 -29.52 -2.99 16.03
C ILE A 13 -28.25 -2.17 15.73
N LEU A 14 -28.25 -0.85 15.98
CA LEU A 14 -27.09 0.01 15.73
C LEU A 14 -25.92 -0.24 16.71
N VAL A 15 -26.22 -0.60 17.96
CA VAL A 15 -25.19 -0.96 18.96
C VAL A 15 -24.65 -2.38 18.76
N GLY A 16 -25.43 -3.28 18.14
CA GLY A 16 -25.02 -4.66 17.86
C GLY A 16 -23.98 -4.82 16.75
N THR A 17 -23.84 -3.83 15.85
CA THR A 17 -22.92 -3.90 14.70
C THR A 17 -21.54 -3.27 14.94
N SER A 18 -21.26 -2.73 16.13
CA SER A 18 -19.99 -2.06 16.44
C SER A 18 -19.01 -2.89 17.27
N ILE A 19 -19.29 -4.18 17.50
CA ILE A 19 -18.40 -5.08 18.26
C ILE A 19 -17.92 -6.23 17.36
N SER A 20 -17.15 -5.91 16.34
CA SER A 20 -16.32 -6.89 15.64
C SER A 20 -15.07 -6.20 15.13
N GLY A 21 -14.04 -6.20 15.98
CA GLY A 21 -12.77 -5.57 15.66
C GLY A 21 -11.77 -5.49 16.80
N CYS A 22 -11.87 -6.34 17.83
CA CYS A 22 -10.74 -6.57 18.73
C CYS A 22 -10.31 -8.03 18.55
N ILE A 23 -9.22 -8.25 17.81
CA ILE A 23 -8.46 -9.48 17.95
C ILE A 23 -7.85 -9.44 19.35
N GLN A 24 -8.48 -10.12 20.30
CA GLN A 24 -7.94 -10.27 21.63
C GLN A 24 -6.77 -11.25 21.54
N GLN A 25 -5.55 -10.71 21.44
CA GLN A 25 -4.34 -11.50 21.52
C GLN A 25 -4.16 -11.94 22.98
N LYS A 26 -4.63 -13.14 23.31
CA LYS A 26 -4.41 -13.74 24.63
C LYS A 26 -2.98 -14.28 24.67
N GLY A 27 -2.01 -13.40 24.88
CA GLY A 27 -0.67 -13.79 25.28
C GLY A 27 -0.74 -14.38 26.68
N GLU A 28 -0.36 -15.66 26.83
CA GLU A 28 -0.14 -16.24 28.15
C GLU A 28 1.02 -15.50 28.84
N THR A 29 0.70 -14.60 29.75
CA THR A 29 1.66 -13.99 30.68
C THR A 29 2.04 -15.01 31.75
N GLY A 30 2.92 -15.94 31.39
CA GLY A 30 3.35 -17.04 32.23
C GLY A 30 4.84 -17.33 32.13
N GLY A 31 5.69 -16.30 32.24
CA GLY A 31 7.15 -16.49 32.30
C GLY A 31 7.83 -15.18 32.67
N LYS A 32 8.72 -15.21 33.67
CA LYS A 32 9.54 -14.06 34.07
C LYS A 32 10.27 -13.53 32.83
N ILE A 33 10.00 -12.28 32.46
CA ILE A 33 10.72 -11.56 31.41
C ILE A 33 12.18 -11.44 31.84
N PRO A 34 13.16 -12.07 31.15
CA PRO A 34 14.54 -11.72 31.34
C PRO A 34 14.77 -10.35 30.71
N VAL A 35 15.39 -9.51 31.51
CA VAL A 35 15.79 -8.13 31.25
C VAL A 35 16.72 -8.05 30.04
N PHE A 36 16.72 -6.88 29.38
CA PHE A 36 17.78 -6.40 28.48
C PHE A 36 19.16 -7.00 28.85
N GLY A 37 19.73 -7.81 27.96
CA GLY A 37 21.08 -8.37 28.11
C GLY A 37 21.23 -9.88 27.88
N SER A 38 20.16 -10.67 27.84
CA SER A 38 20.22 -12.05 27.34
C SER A 38 19.98 -12.03 25.83
N GLY A 39 20.89 -12.57 25.01
CA GLY A 39 20.75 -12.69 23.55
C GLY A 39 19.61 -13.62 23.10
N LEU A 40 18.61 -13.87 23.93
CA LEU A 40 17.54 -14.81 23.70
C LEU A 40 16.42 -14.11 22.92
N ILE A 41 16.24 -14.47 21.66
CA ILE A 41 15.13 -14.02 20.83
C ILE A 41 14.01 -15.05 20.98
N ILE A 42 12.86 -14.62 21.48
CA ILE A 42 11.68 -15.47 21.69
C ILE A 42 10.64 -15.11 20.64
N ILE A 43 10.48 -15.98 19.65
CA ILE A 43 9.39 -15.91 18.67
C ILE A 43 8.23 -16.72 19.26
N HIS A 44 7.17 -16.01 19.66
CA HIS A 44 6.00 -16.66 20.23
C HIS A 44 5.21 -17.39 19.15
N PRO A 45 4.66 -18.58 19.43
CA PRO A 45 3.79 -19.26 18.48
C PRO A 45 2.56 -18.41 18.20
N VAL A 46 2.14 -18.37 16.94
CA VAL A 46 0.92 -17.68 16.52
C VAL A 46 0.03 -18.68 15.79
N ASN A 47 -1.12 -18.97 16.39
CA ASN A 47 -2.18 -19.72 15.74
C ASN A 47 -3.36 -18.79 15.53
N ALA A 48 -3.73 -18.56 14.27
CA ALA A 48 -4.98 -17.88 13.98
C ALA A 48 -6.17 -18.77 14.39
N THR A 49 -7.23 -18.15 14.91
CA THR A 49 -8.47 -18.86 15.24
C THR A 49 -9.38 -18.94 14.01
N CYS A 50 -10.13 -20.04 13.90
CA CYS A 50 -11.11 -20.21 12.83
C CYS A 50 -12.15 -19.09 12.87
N THR A 51 -12.47 -18.54 11.71
CA THR A 51 -13.40 -17.41 11.56
C THR A 51 -14.44 -17.73 10.50
N SER A 52 -15.71 -17.46 10.82
CA SER A 52 -16.83 -17.57 9.87
C SER A 52 -16.88 -16.39 8.91
N ASN A 53 -16.05 -15.36 9.11
CA ASN A 53 -15.98 -14.21 8.22
C ASN A 53 -15.06 -14.52 7.02
N PRO A 54 -15.58 -14.53 5.77
CA PRO A 54 -14.82 -14.91 4.59
C PRO A 54 -13.60 -14.01 4.34
N LYS A 55 -13.62 -12.75 4.80
CA LYS A 55 -12.47 -11.83 4.71
C LYS A 55 -11.23 -12.35 5.42
N TYR A 56 -11.41 -13.13 6.50
CA TYR A 56 -10.33 -13.64 7.34
C TYR A 56 -10.10 -15.15 7.17
N ALA A 57 -10.78 -15.80 6.22
CA ALA A 57 -10.70 -17.24 6.02
C ALA A 57 -9.26 -17.70 5.72
N ILE A 58 -8.52 -16.98 4.89
CA ILE A 58 -7.11 -17.30 4.58
C ILE A 58 -6.22 -17.15 5.82
N ALA A 59 -6.44 -16.09 6.61
CA ALA A 59 -5.66 -15.86 7.82
C ALA A 59 -5.84 -16.99 8.84
N SER A 60 -6.99 -17.66 8.87
CA SER A 60 -7.26 -18.78 9.78
C SER A 60 -6.38 -20.02 9.56
N TYR A 61 -5.75 -20.14 8.38
CA TYR A 61 -4.80 -21.20 8.08
C TYR A 61 -3.35 -20.85 8.47
N TYR A 62 -3.09 -19.61 8.92
CA TYR A 62 -1.76 -19.20 9.33
C TYR A 62 -1.39 -19.84 10.68
N LYS A 63 -0.31 -20.63 10.66
CA LYS A 63 0.30 -21.24 11.83
C LYS A 63 1.79 -20.92 11.84
N LEU A 64 2.25 -20.27 12.90
CA LEU A 64 3.67 -20.05 13.18
C LEU A 64 4.04 -20.88 14.42
N GLU A 65 4.99 -21.80 14.25
CA GLU A 65 5.57 -22.50 15.38
C GLU A 65 6.54 -21.55 16.09
N GLY A 66 6.44 -21.51 17.43
CA GLY A 66 7.30 -20.64 18.22
C GLY A 66 8.73 -21.17 18.22
N GLU A 67 9.69 -20.26 18.16
CA GLU A 67 11.11 -20.60 18.22
C GLU A 67 11.81 -19.78 19.28
N VAL A 68 12.75 -20.42 19.98
CA VAL A 68 13.64 -19.78 20.94
C VAL A 68 15.04 -19.82 20.37
N ILE A 69 15.54 -18.66 19.97
CA ILE A 69 16.85 -18.52 19.35
C ILE A 69 17.80 -17.93 20.39
N ASN A 70 18.84 -18.68 20.74
CA ASN A 70 19.90 -18.17 21.62
C ASN A 70 20.98 -17.47 20.78
N SER A 71 20.88 -16.16 20.62
CA SER A 71 21.92 -15.35 19.99
C SER A 71 23.16 -15.31 20.88
N SER A 72 24.26 -15.84 20.37
CA SER A 72 25.57 -15.79 21.03
C SER A 72 26.39 -14.57 20.60
N VAL A 73 25.75 -13.55 20.02
CA VAL A 73 26.44 -12.35 19.55
C VAL A 73 26.76 -11.43 20.74
N PRO A 74 28.04 -11.02 20.91
CA PRO A 74 28.43 -10.04 21.93
C PRO A 74 27.60 -8.76 21.80
N GLN A 75 26.98 -8.32 22.89
CA GLN A 75 26.18 -7.10 22.92
C GLN A 75 27.08 -5.90 23.22
N TYR A 76 26.94 -4.83 22.44
CA TYR A 76 27.57 -3.55 22.76
C TYR A 76 26.79 -2.85 23.87
N GLN A 77 27.51 -2.24 24.82
CA GLN A 77 26.91 -1.39 25.84
C GLN A 77 26.78 0.03 25.29
N LEU A 78 25.64 0.67 25.57
CA LEU A 78 25.42 2.07 25.23
C LEU A 78 25.75 2.97 26.43
N PRO A 79 26.26 4.19 26.22
CA PRO A 79 26.67 4.77 24.92
C PRO A 79 27.94 4.09 24.37
N LEU A 80 27.98 3.93 23.04
CA LEU A 80 29.05 3.26 22.33
C LEU A 80 30.37 4.03 22.49
N ASP A 81 31.46 3.31 22.74
CA ASP A 81 32.79 3.89 22.57
C ASP A 81 33.17 3.83 21.08
N LEU A 82 33.24 4.99 20.43
CA LEU A 82 33.56 5.07 19.01
C LEU A 82 35.03 4.73 18.73
N ASP A 83 35.90 4.83 19.74
CA ASP A 83 37.32 4.47 19.62
C ASP A 83 37.52 2.95 19.59
N ASP A 84 36.60 2.18 20.18
CA ASP A 84 36.57 0.71 20.14
C ASP A 84 36.04 0.16 18.79
N VAL A 85 35.43 1.01 17.96
CA VAL A 85 34.85 0.61 16.67
C VAL A 85 35.91 0.61 15.58
N THR A 86 36.38 -0.59 15.23
CA THR A 86 37.47 -0.82 14.27
C THR A 86 37.34 -0.10 12.92
N ASN A 87 36.12 0.07 12.39
CA ASN A 87 35.86 0.67 11.08
C ASN A 87 35.29 2.09 11.14
N MET A 88 35.30 2.76 12.30
CA MET A 88 34.66 4.08 12.48
C MET A 88 35.22 5.14 11.52
N ASN A 89 36.55 5.18 11.36
CA ASN A 89 37.22 6.10 10.43
C ASN A 89 36.78 5.93 8.98
N ASN A 90 36.41 4.72 8.56
CA ASN A 90 35.89 4.48 7.21
C ASN A 90 34.44 4.96 7.10
N ILE A 91 33.61 4.65 8.11
CA ILE A 91 32.20 5.07 8.17
C ILE A 91 32.09 6.61 8.12
N THR A 92 32.84 7.34 8.94
CA THR A 92 32.79 8.81 8.94
C THR A 92 33.22 9.40 7.59
N LYS A 93 34.19 8.78 6.91
CA LYS A 93 34.65 9.24 5.60
C LYS A 93 33.65 8.96 4.48
N VAL A 94 33.04 7.78 4.47
CA VAL A 94 32.13 7.37 3.39
C VAL A 94 30.77 8.07 3.52
N PHE A 95 30.25 8.21 4.74
CA PHE A 95 28.93 8.79 4.98
C PHE A 95 28.95 10.27 5.37
N HIS A 96 30.14 10.88 5.54
CA HIS A 96 30.30 12.29 5.91
C HIS A 96 29.43 12.68 7.13
N LEU A 97 29.50 11.88 8.20
CA LEU A 97 28.67 12.08 9.38
C LEU A 97 28.91 13.46 10.01
N SER A 98 27.84 14.19 10.28
CA SER A 98 27.89 15.42 11.06
C SER A 98 28.08 15.12 12.55
N THR A 99 28.56 16.10 13.31
CA THR A 99 28.77 15.96 14.77
C THR A 99 27.48 15.61 15.53
N SER A 100 26.31 16.01 15.03
CA SER A 100 25.02 15.61 15.62
C SER A 100 24.69 14.14 15.34
N GLN A 101 24.97 13.66 14.13
CA GLN A 101 24.78 12.26 13.74
C GLN A 101 25.74 11.33 14.50
N GLU A 102 27.00 11.74 14.71
CA GLU A 102 27.95 10.99 15.53
C GLU A 102 27.48 10.86 16.99
N LYS A 103 26.90 11.92 17.57
CA LYS A 103 26.31 11.86 18.92
C LYS A 103 25.12 10.91 18.98
N LEU A 104 24.26 10.89 17.96
CA LEU A 104 23.14 9.95 17.88
C LEU A 104 23.64 8.50 17.76
N LEU A 105 24.65 8.27 16.93
CA LEU A 105 25.28 6.96 16.80
C LEU A 105 25.89 6.50 18.14
N LYS A 106 26.59 7.38 18.85
CA LYS A 106 27.14 7.09 20.17
C LYS A 106 26.06 6.72 21.18
N ASN A 107 24.97 7.49 21.25
CA ASN A 107 23.94 7.28 22.27
C ASN A 107 23.00 6.11 21.97
N ASN A 108 22.68 5.88 20.70
CA ASN A 108 21.65 4.93 20.27
C ASN A 108 22.22 3.65 19.63
N GLY A 109 23.50 3.63 19.27
CA GLY A 109 24.12 2.54 18.51
C GLY A 109 23.76 2.53 17.01
N PHE A 110 22.89 3.44 16.56
CA PHE A 110 22.54 3.63 15.15
C PHE A 110 22.23 5.10 14.86
N VAL A 111 22.30 5.46 13.57
CA VAL A 111 21.89 6.77 13.07
C VAL A 111 21.22 6.61 11.72
N VAL A 112 20.20 7.44 11.45
CA VAL A 112 19.52 7.49 10.16
C VAL A 112 20.07 8.69 9.38
N ILE A 113 20.43 8.44 8.13
CA ILE A 113 21.01 9.43 7.22
C ILE A 113 20.11 9.50 6.00
N ASP A 114 19.75 10.71 5.58
CA ASP A 114 19.00 10.90 4.35
C ASP A 114 19.90 10.60 3.15
N TYR A 115 19.48 9.65 2.31
CA TYR A 115 20.16 9.30 1.06
C TYR A 115 19.79 10.27 -0.08
N GLY A 116 18.67 10.98 0.05
CA GLY A 116 18.10 11.82 -1.01
C GLY A 116 16.96 11.14 -1.76
N ARG A 117 16.49 11.79 -2.84
CA ARG A 117 15.39 11.29 -3.67
C ARG A 117 15.93 10.44 -4.80
N VAL A 118 15.44 9.22 -4.91
CA VAL A 118 15.81 8.26 -5.94
C VAL A 118 14.54 7.56 -6.42
N ASP A 119 14.36 7.48 -7.73
CA ASP A 119 13.18 6.85 -8.32
C ASP A 119 13.33 5.33 -8.44
N ASP A 120 14.56 4.83 -8.62
CA ASP A 120 14.87 3.41 -8.64
C ASP A 120 15.32 2.90 -7.26
N ILE A 121 14.50 2.05 -6.65
CA ILE A 121 14.80 1.43 -5.35
C ILE A 121 16.07 0.58 -5.38
N VAL A 122 16.53 0.12 -6.55
CA VAL A 122 17.74 -0.70 -6.71
C VAL A 122 19.02 0.14 -6.64
N GLU A 123 18.96 1.41 -7.04
CA GLU A 123 20.12 2.28 -7.16
C GLU A 123 20.87 2.51 -5.83
N PRO A 124 20.21 2.81 -4.69
CA PRO A 124 20.89 2.94 -3.41
C PRO A 124 21.62 1.66 -2.99
N TYR A 125 21.03 0.49 -3.23
CA TYR A 125 21.67 -0.79 -2.90
C TYR A 125 22.89 -1.06 -3.76
N LYS A 126 22.84 -0.68 -5.04
CA LYS A 126 23.97 -0.79 -5.96
C LYS A 126 25.11 0.13 -5.53
N ASP A 127 24.82 1.39 -5.20
CA ASP A 127 25.81 2.35 -4.69
C ASP A 127 26.48 1.85 -3.41
N MET A 128 25.71 1.35 -2.43
CA MET A 128 26.25 0.77 -1.21
C MET A 128 27.18 -0.42 -1.49
N LYS A 129 26.77 -1.29 -2.42
CA LYS A 129 27.58 -2.45 -2.84
C LYS A 129 28.90 -2.02 -3.50
N GLU A 130 28.86 -1.02 -4.38
CA GLU A 130 30.04 -0.48 -5.06
C GLU A 130 31.02 0.18 -4.08
N LYS A 131 30.50 0.79 -3.01
CA LYS A 131 31.29 1.34 -1.90
C LYS A 131 31.80 0.29 -0.90
N GLY A 132 31.49 -0.98 -1.12
CA GLY A 132 31.88 -2.07 -0.21
C GLY A 132 31.14 -2.03 1.14
N ILE A 133 30.00 -1.36 1.22
CA ILE A 133 29.17 -1.28 2.42
C ILE A 133 28.23 -2.50 2.44
N PRO A 134 28.19 -3.27 3.55
CA PRO A 134 27.26 -4.37 3.70
C PRO A 134 25.80 -3.87 3.64
N VAL A 135 25.00 -4.51 2.78
CA VAL A 135 23.58 -4.20 2.63
C VAL A 135 22.76 -5.11 3.54
N PHE A 136 21.88 -4.51 4.33
CA PHE A 136 20.85 -5.20 5.09
C PHE A 136 19.48 -4.94 4.44
N VAL A 137 18.78 -5.99 4.03
CA VAL A 137 17.47 -5.90 3.39
C VAL A 137 16.39 -6.33 4.38
N THR A 138 15.38 -5.48 4.57
CA THR A 138 14.23 -5.74 5.43
C THR A 138 13.01 -6.14 4.62
N SER A 139 11.94 -6.58 5.31
CA SER A 139 10.64 -6.84 4.69
C SER A 139 10.05 -5.62 3.99
N ASP A 140 10.40 -4.41 4.42
CA ASP A 140 9.83 -3.17 3.87
C ASP A 140 10.25 -2.96 2.41
N THR A 141 11.47 -3.35 2.04
CA THR A 141 11.94 -3.34 0.65
C THR A 141 11.09 -4.26 -0.23
N LEU A 142 10.81 -5.47 0.26
CA LEU A 142 9.97 -6.44 -0.46
C LEU A 142 8.53 -5.96 -0.56
N LEU A 143 7.99 -5.34 0.50
CA LEU A 143 6.66 -4.76 0.51
C LEU A 143 6.55 -3.62 -0.51
N HIS A 144 7.57 -2.75 -0.60
CA HIS A 144 7.60 -1.68 -1.59
C HIS A 144 7.64 -2.22 -3.03
N LEU A 145 8.51 -3.21 -3.31
CA LEU A 145 8.58 -3.88 -4.62
C LEU A 145 7.26 -4.55 -5.00
N TYR A 146 6.59 -5.16 -4.03
CA TYR A 146 5.27 -5.73 -4.24
C TYR A 146 4.25 -4.67 -4.67
N HIS A 147 4.23 -3.50 -4.03
CA HIS A 147 3.33 -2.41 -4.43
C HIS A 147 3.60 -1.90 -5.84
N ILE A 148 4.88 -1.76 -6.23
CA ILE A 148 5.25 -1.38 -7.61
C ILE A 148 4.74 -2.43 -8.59
N GLN A 149 5.05 -3.70 -8.36
CA GLN A 149 4.62 -4.79 -9.24
C GLN A 149 3.09 -4.84 -9.37
N PHE A 150 2.37 -4.69 -8.26
CA PHE A 150 0.91 -4.70 -8.27
C PHE A 150 0.34 -3.56 -9.14
N ASN A 151 0.89 -2.36 -9.01
CA ASN A 151 0.48 -1.22 -9.82
C ASN A 151 0.78 -1.44 -11.32
N GLU A 152 1.95 -1.97 -11.66
CA GLU A 152 2.31 -2.30 -13.05
C GLU A 152 1.40 -3.37 -13.65
N ILE A 153 0.98 -4.36 -12.86
CA ILE A 153 0.01 -5.36 -13.29
C ILE A 153 -1.34 -4.69 -13.58
N LEU A 154 -1.83 -3.83 -12.69
CA LEU A 154 -3.10 -3.11 -12.89
C LEU A 154 -3.04 -2.22 -14.12
N LYS A 155 -1.98 -1.43 -14.27
CA LYS A 155 -1.72 -0.60 -15.45
C LYS A 155 -1.73 -1.44 -16.72
N GLY A 156 -1.00 -2.56 -16.72
CA GLY A 156 -0.96 -3.45 -17.88
C GLY A 156 -2.31 -4.12 -18.22
N ILE A 157 -3.17 -4.38 -17.23
CA ILE A 157 -4.54 -4.86 -17.46
C ILE A 157 -5.41 -3.73 -18.02
N GLU A 158 -5.29 -2.52 -17.46
CA GLU A 158 -6.03 -1.34 -17.93
C GLU A 158 -5.74 -1.05 -19.40
N GLU A 159 -4.47 -1.00 -19.77
CA GLU A 159 -4.02 -0.69 -21.14
C GLU A 159 -4.41 -1.79 -22.13
N ARG A 160 -4.22 -3.08 -21.79
CA ARG A 160 -4.40 -4.18 -22.75
C ARG A 160 -5.83 -4.70 -22.85
N GLU A 161 -6.57 -4.69 -21.75
CA GLU A 161 -7.90 -5.33 -21.69
C GLU A 161 -9.03 -4.30 -21.55
N PHE A 162 -8.86 -3.30 -20.69
CA PHE A 162 -9.98 -2.41 -20.34
C PHE A 162 -10.10 -1.19 -21.23
N PHE A 163 -9.00 -0.59 -21.69
CA PHE A 163 -9.05 0.68 -22.41
C PHE A 163 -9.93 0.63 -23.66
N ASP A 164 -9.66 -0.33 -24.56
CA ASP A 164 -10.44 -0.58 -25.77
C ASP A 164 -11.92 -0.86 -25.48
N MET A 165 -12.15 -1.66 -24.44
CA MET A 165 -13.50 -2.06 -24.05
C MET A 165 -14.29 -0.87 -23.50
N LEU A 166 -13.66 -0.03 -22.66
CA LEU A 166 -14.25 1.19 -22.13
C LEU A 166 -14.52 2.21 -23.22
N LEU A 167 -13.62 2.35 -24.19
CA LEU A 167 -13.80 3.25 -25.33
C LEU A 167 -15.01 2.82 -26.18
N LYS A 168 -15.09 1.54 -26.54
CA LYS A 168 -16.22 0.96 -27.31
C LYS A 168 -17.53 1.07 -26.53
N LEU A 169 -17.53 0.71 -25.25
CA LEU A 169 -18.71 0.77 -24.38
C LEU A 169 -19.24 2.21 -24.26
N SER A 170 -18.35 3.17 -24.00
CA SER A 170 -18.71 4.59 -23.90
C SER A 170 -19.27 5.12 -25.22
N LYS A 171 -18.70 4.68 -26.35
CA LYS A 171 -19.19 5.03 -27.68
C LYS A 171 -20.58 4.47 -27.95
N THR A 172 -20.82 3.21 -27.64
CA THR A 172 -22.15 2.59 -27.78
C THR A 172 -23.20 3.31 -26.92
N PHE A 173 -22.88 3.65 -25.66
CA PHE A 173 -23.80 4.40 -24.81
C PHE A 173 -24.04 5.83 -25.29
N PHE A 174 -23.02 6.50 -25.81
CA PHE A 174 -23.17 7.82 -26.43
C PHE A 174 -24.13 7.76 -27.62
N ASP A 175 -23.96 6.78 -28.52
CA ASP A 175 -24.80 6.65 -29.71
C ASP A 175 -26.25 6.29 -29.36
N ASN A 176 -26.45 5.41 -28.37
CA ASN A 176 -27.78 5.08 -27.87
C ASN A 176 -28.45 6.30 -27.22
N ALA A 177 -27.74 7.04 -26.36
CA ALA A 177 -28.27 8.24 -25.74
C ALA A 177 -28.65 9.32 -26.77
N LYS A 178 -27.88 9.41 -27.87
CA LYS A 178 -28.18 10.32 -28.97
C LYS A 178 -29.43 9.89 -29.74
N ALA A 179 -29.60 8.59 -29.99
CA ALA A 179 -30.80 8.05 -30.61
C ALA A 179 -32.05 8.25 -29.73
N ASP A 180 -31.91 8.02 -28.42
CA ASP A 180 -32.97 8.27 -27.43
C ASP A 180 -33.39 9.74 -27.42
N TYR A 181 -32.43 10.67 -27.41
CA TYR A 181 -32.71 12.11 -27.46
C TYR A 181 -33.49 12.53 -28.72
N GLN A 182 -33.21 11.89 -29.86
CA GLN A 182 -33.91 12.14 -31.12
C GLN A 182 -35.31 11.51 -31.17
N THR A 183 -35.52 10.41 -30.45
CA THR A 183 -36.76 9.61 -30.52
C THR A 183 -37.76 9.99 -29.42
N PHE A 184 -37.30 10.45 -28.27
CA PHE A 184 -38.19 10.80 -27.15
C PHE A 184 -38.94 12.11 -27.41
N GLU A 185 -40.26 12.02 -27.28
CA GLU A 185 -41.19 13.15 -27.33
C GLU A 185 -41.57 13.64 -25.92
N ASP A 186 -41.46 12.77 -24.91
CA ASP A 186 -41.70 13.14 -23.51
C ASP A 186 -40.59 14.12 -23.02
N PRO A 187 -40.97 15.30 -22.47
CA PRO A 187 -40.00 16.31 -22.07
C PRO A 187 -38.98 15.85 -21.02
N ASP A 188 -39.40 15.04 -20.05
CA ASP A 188 -38.53 14.60 -18.96
C ASP A 188 -37.54 13.54 -19.45
N LEU A 189 -38.02 12.59 -20.27
CA LEU A 189 -37.16 11.58 -20.91
C LEU A 189 -36.17 12.22 -21.89
N LYS A 190 -36.60 13.24 -22.62
CA LYS A 190 -35.75 13.97 -23.57
C LYS A 190 -34.64 14.74 -22.86
N GLU A 191 -34.94 15.39 -21.74
CA GLU A 191 -33.91 16.05 -20.92
C GLU A 191 -32.94 15.04 -20.28
N ALA A 192 -33.43 13.89 -19.83
CA ALA A 192 -32.56 12.82 -19.33
C ALA A 192 -31.61 12.29 -20.42
N ALA A 193 -32.11 12.02 -21.63
CA ALA A 193 -31.29 11.59 -22.76
C ALA A 193 -30.25 12.65 -23.14
N ARG A 194 -30.61 13.94 -23.12
CA ARG A 194 -29.68 15.06 -23.36
C ARG A 194 -28.51 15.05 -22.38
N ARG A 195 -28.78 14.79 -21.10
CA ARG A 195 -27.75 14.71 -20.05
C ARG A 195 -26.84 13.50 -20.25
N ASN A 196 -27.40 12.36 -20.66
CA ASN A 196 -26.62 11.17 -20.97
C ASN A 196 -25.67 11.40 -22.16
N VAL A 197 -26.14 12.07 -23.23
CA VAL A 197 -25.29 12.48 -24.36
C VAL A 197 -24.13 13.34 -23.87
N ALA A 198 -24.40 14.33 -23.03
CA ALA A 198 -23.35 15.18 -22.46
C ALA A 198 -22.35 14.39 -21.59
N TYR A 199 -22.85 13.49 -20.73
CA TYR A 199 -22.03 12.67 -19.84
C TYR A 199 -21.05 11.77 -20.62
N PHE A 200 -21.57 10.98 -21.57
CA PHE A 200 -20.73 10.10 -22.38
C PHE A 200 -19.86 10.87 -23.38
N GLY A 201 -20.33 12.02 -23.88
CA GLY A 201 -19.56 12.88 -24.78
C GLY A 201 -18.32 13.47 -24.10
N VAL A 202 -18.44 13.90 -22.84
CA VAL A 202 -17.29 14.36 -22.03
C VAL A 202 -16.33 13.20 -21.77
N ALA A 203 -16.84 12.03 -21.39
CA ALA A 203 -16.00 10.85 -21.15
C ALA A 203 -15.21 10.44 -22.40
N LEU A 204 -15.86 10.37 -23.57
CA LEU A 204 -15.20 10.07 -24.86
C LEU A 204 -14.17 11.12 -25.25
N LYS A 205 -14.41 12.40 -24.92
CA LYS A 205 -13.43 13.45 -25.17
C LYS A 205 -12.19 13.26 -24.30
N LEU A 206 -12.38 12.97 -23.02
CA LEU A 206 -11.28 12.80 -22.06
C LEU A 206 -10.45 11.54 -22.37
N LEU A 207 -11.09 10.41 -22.70
CA LEU A 207 -10.40 9.17 -23.05
C LEU A 207 -9.48 9.31 -24.28
N GLN A 208 -9.80 10.26 -25.16
CA GLN A 208 -9.06 10.50 -26.41
C GLN A 208 -8.21 11.79 -26.35
N THR A 209 -8.14 12.46 -25.21
CA THR A 209 -7.31 13.66 -25.05
C THR A 209 -6.00 13.25 -24.38
N PRO A 210 -4.85 13.36 -25.07
CA PRO A 210 -3.57 13.07 -24.46
C PRO A 210 -3.30 13.96 -23.25
N THR A 211 -2.68 13.39 -22.22
CA THR A 211 -2.17 14.16 -21.08
C THR A 211 -0.97 15.01 -21.50
N LYS A 212 -0.65 16.06 -20.73
CA LYS A 212 0.45 17.00 -21.08
C LYS A 212 1.81 16.32 -21.22
N ASP A 213 2.02 15.23 -20.50
CA ASP A 213 3.28 14.48 -20.47
C ASP A 213 3.29 13.31 -21.46
N TYR A 214 2.25 13.19 -22.30
CA TYR A 214 2.17 12.15 -23.32
C TYR A 214 3.20 12.39 -24.42
N ASN A 215 4.14 11.46 -24.56
CA ASN A 215 5.25 11.55 -25.51
C ASN A 215 4.95 10.93 -26.89
N GLY A 216 3.74 10.41 -27.12
CA GLY A 216 3.36 9.79 -28.40
C GLY A 216 3.99 8.43 -28.67
N SER A 217 4.56 7.77 -27.66
CA SER A 217 5.23 6.47 -27.83
C SER A 217 4.27 5.28 -27.98
N GLU A 218 3.00 5.47 -27.67
CA GLU A 218 1.96 4.43 -27.68
C GLU A 218 0.96 4.70 -28.82
N ASP A 219 0.38 3.65 -29.40
CA ASP A 219 -0.72 3.80 -30.35
C ASP A 219 -2.03 3.72 -29.57
N ILE A 220 -2.63 4.88 -29.28
CA ILE A 220 -3.87 4.96 -28.50
C ILE A 220 -5.06 4.89 -29.47
N PRO A 221 -5.93 3.87 -29.34
CA PRO A 221 -7.10 3.74 -30.20
C PRO A 221 -8.08 4.89 -29.98
N THR A 222 -8.70 5.33 -31.07
CA THR A 222 -9.63 6.46 -31.10
C THR A 222 -10.94 6.07 -31.78
N VAL A 223 -12.01 6.77 -31.44
CA VAL A 223 -13.35 6.60 -32.01
C VAL A 223 -13.92 7.95 -32.41
N GLU A 224 -14.40 8.02 -33.64
CA GLU A 224 -15.06 9.21 -34.18
C GLU A 224 -16.41 9.44 -33.48
N PHE A 225 -16.61 10.65 -32.97
CA PHE A 225 -17.90 11.09 -32.43
C PHE A 225 -18.08 12.59 -32.59
N THR A 226 -19.33 13.01 -32.74
CA THR A 226 -19.71 14.42 -32.86
C THR A 226 -20.77 14.73 -31.83
N ILE A 227 -20.45 15.69 -30.96
CA ILE A 227 -21.40 16.25 -30.00
C ILE A 227 -22.45 17.02 -30.82
N PRO A 228 -23.74 16.62 -30.75
CA PRO A 228 -24.82 17.30 -31.46
C PRO A 228 -25.06 18.73 -30.97
#